data_AF-A0A3B8WWH1-F1
#
_entry.id   AF-A0A3B8WWH1-F1
#
_cell.length_a   1.000
_cell.length_b   1.000
_cell.length_c   1.000
_cell.angle_alpha   90.00
_cell.angle_beta   90.00
_cell.angle_gamma   90.00
#
_symmetry.space_group_name_H-M   'P 1'
#
loop_
_entity.id
_entity.type
_entity.pdbx_description
1 polymer ?
#
loop_
_entity_poly.entity_id
_entity_poly.type
_entity_poly.pdbx_seq_one_letter_code
_entity_poly.pdbx_strand_id
1 'polypeptide(L)'
;MKTGRVIASTDPLYPEMSQILSISNQYYDQGAKLMADGKREEAKAILEQARAKLRTLQLIYPLNQDASLLILKIDRLVDPDAFNAMFEQKIQAARVEYKNPAKQNQAYADLLDLQQINPNYKGLASLILNIEYELGIKQKPVDNSSKTRSQNLTEQARKLYNSANGNENSLKRAVALLDQAISLNPNNSAATTLKDRIQTSIGGKATEILSAQDEQSYQLAVQEMNRGNIINANNLVEDLIAKNGQNKKLRQLRQRIRALM
;
A
#
# COMPACT_ATOMS: atom_id res chain seq x y z
N MET A 1 -12.69 2.07 -2.13
CA MET A 1 -13.58 1.81 -3.28
C MET A 1 -15.00 1.64 -2.75
N LYS A 2 -15.97 2.45 -3.22
CA LYS A 2 -17.39 2.12 -3.05
C LYS A 2 -17.67 0.98 -4.03
N THR A 3 -17.86 -0.23 -3.52
CA THR A 3 -17.75 -1.47 -4.32
C THR A 3 -18.90 -1.72 -5.30
N GLY A 4 -19.90 -0.83 -5.39
CA GLY A 4 -21.10 -1.05 -6.23
C GLY A 4 -21.91 -2.29 -5.85
N ARG A 5 -21.54 -2.97 -4.75
CA ARG A 5 -22.10 -4.23 -4.28
C ARG A 5 -23.35 -4.08 -3.42
N VAL A 6 -23.53 -2.90 -2.83
CA VAL A 6 -24.63 -2.55 -1.94
C VAL A 6 -25.30 -1.28 -2.47
N ILE A 7 -26.63 -1.28 -2.50
CA ILE A 7 -27.42 -0.11 -2.87
C ILE A 7 -27.51 0.79 -1.64
N ALA A 8 -27.05 2.03 -1.75
CA ALA A 8 -27.08 2.97 -0.64
C ALA A 8 -28.54 3.36 -0.31
N SER A 9 -28.88 3.55 0.96
CA SER A 9 -30.21 4.02 1.36
C SER A 9 -30.56 5.41 0.82
N THR A 10 -29.56 6.19 0.42
CA THR A 10 -29.70 7.50 -0.22
C THR A 10 -29.83 7.42 -1.75
N ASP A 11 -29.71 6.23 -2.34
CA ASP A 11 -29.88 6.04 -3.78
C ASP A 11 -31.36 6.23 -4.15
N PRO A 12 -31.71 7.05 -5.17
CA PRO A 12 -33.09 7.27 -5.58
C PRO A 12 -33.87 5.99 -5.90
N LEU A 13 -33.20 4.93 -6.38
CA LEU A 13 -33.83 3.65 -6.71
C LEU A 13 -33.83 2.66 -5.53
N TYR A 14 -33.32 3.06 -4.36
CA TYR A 14 -33.24 2.19 -3.20
C TYR A 14 -34.61 1.61 -2.79
N PRO A 15 -35.73 2.38 -2.73
CA PRO A 15 -37.02 1.83 -2.34
C PRO A 15 -37.48 0.70 -3.27
N GLU A 16 -37.40 0.92 -4.59
CA GLU A 16 -37.84 -0.04 -5.61
C GLU A 16 -36.95 -1.29 -5.61
N MET A 17 -35.63 -1.12 -5.54
CA MET A 17 -34.70 -2.25 -5.54
C MET A 17 -34.77 -3.07 -4.24
N SER A 18 -34.97 -2.41 -3.11
CA SER A 18 -35.18 -3.09 -1.82
C SER A 18 -36.47 -3.91 -1.83
N GLN A 19 -37.53 -3.38 -2.46
CA GLN A 19 -38.77 -4.12 -2.65
C GLN A 19 -38.59 -5.35 -3.55
N ILE A 20 -37.83 -5.22 -4.64
CA ILE A 20 -37.47 -6.36 -5.50
C ILE A 20 -36.74 -7.45 -4.71
N LEU A 21 -35.74 -7.08 -3.90
CA LEU A 21 -35.01 -8.02 -3.06
C LEU A 21 -35.93 -8.70 -2.05
N SER A 22 -36.80 -7.94 -1.38
CA SER A 22 -37.75 -8.45 -0.40
C SER A 22 -38.68 -9.51 -1.00
N ILE A 23 -39.33 -9.19 -2.14
CA ILE A 23 -40.22 -10.12 -2.85
C ILE A 23 -39.46 -11.37 -3.32
N SER A 24 -38.24 -11.19 -3.83
CA SER A 24 -37.43 -12.31 -4.32
C SER A 24 -37.03 -13.26 -3.19
N ASN A 25 -36.75 -12.74 -1.99
CA ASN A 25 -36.52 -13.58 -0.81
C ASN A 25 -37.78 -14.34 -0.39
N GLN A 26 -38.95 -13.70 -0.41
CA GLN A 26 -40.22 -14.39 -0.12
C GLN A 26 -40.47 -15.56 -1.08
N TYR A 27 -40.23 -15.34 -2.38
CA TYR A 27 -40.34 -16.39 -3.38
C TYR A 27 -39.30 -17.49 -3.19
N TYR A 28 -38.08 -17.15 -2.78
CA TYR A 28 -37.07 -18.15 -2.43
C TYR A 28 -37.52 -19.03 -1.26
N ASP A 29 -38.00 -18.43 -0.17
CA ASP A 29 -38.44 -19.16 1.01
C ASP A 29 -39.63 -20.07 0.69
N GLN A 30 -40.59 -19.58 -0.10
CA GLN A 30 -41.73 -20.37 -0.57
C GLN A 30 -41.28 -21.51 -1.49
N GLY A 31 -40.39 -21.25 -2.43
CA GLY A 31 -39.83 -22.26 -3.33
C GLY A 31 -39.05 -23.33 -2.57
N ALA A 32 -38.23 -22.94 -1.59
CA ALA A 32 -37.49 -23.86 -0.73
C ALA A 32 -38.44 -24.77 0.07
N LYS A 33 -39.53 -24.23 0.60
CA LYS A 33 -40.57 -25.02 1.26
C LYS A 33 -41.21 -26.04 0.31
N LEU A 34 -41.60 -25.61 -0.89
CA LEU A 34 -42.18 -26.50 -1.90
C LEU A 34 -41.19 -27.59 -2.36
N MET A 35 -39.90 -27.27 -2.48
CA MET A 35 -38.86 -28.27 -2.76
C MET A 35 -38.78 -29.33 -1.66
N ALA A 36 -38.83 -28.91 -0.39
CA ALA A 36 -38.83 -29.82 0.77
C ALA A 36 -40.10 -30.69 0.82
N ASP A 37 -41.25 -30.13 0.43
CA ASP A 37 -42.54 -30.83 0.35
C ASP A 37 -42.65 -31.75 -0.89
N GLY A 38 -41.61 -31.86 -1.71
CA GLY A 38 -41.57 -32.70 -2.92
C GLY A 38 -42.30 -32.11 -4.13
N LYS A 39 -42.88 -30.91 -4.02
CA LYS A 39 -43.61 -30.19 -5.07
C LYS A 39 -42.67 -29.46 -6.02
N ARG A 40 -41.80 -30.22 -6.69
CA ARG A 40 -40.66 -29.67 -7.44
C ARG A 40 -41.04 -28.71 -8.56
N GLU A 41 -42.09 -29.01 -9.32
CA GLU A 41 -42.48 -28.15 -10.45
C GLU A 41 -43.09 -26.81 -9.98
N GLU A 42 -43.92 -26.84 -8.94
CA GLU A 42 -44.43 -25.62 -8.30
C GLU A 42 -43.28 -24.78 -7.71
N ALA A 43 -42.32 -25.45 -7.06
CA ALA A 43 -41.15 -24.79 -6.51
C ALA A 43 -40.32 -24.09 -7.59
N LYS A 44 -40.00 -24.79 -8.68
CA LYS A 44 -39.25 -24.24 -9.82
C LYS A 44 -39.95 -23.03 -10.42
N ALA A 45 -41.27 -23.08 -10.58
CA ALA A 45 -42.03 -21.96 -11.12
C ALA A 45 -41.90 -20.69 -10.26
N ILE A 46 -41.96 -20.82 -8.93
CA ILE A 46 -41.80 -19.68 -8.00
C ILE A 46 -40.35 -19.19 -7.95
N LEU A 47 -39.38 -20.12 -7.94
CA LEU A 47 -37.96 -19.79 -7.94
C LEU A 47 -37.52 -19.08 -9.24
N GLU A 48 -38.12 -19.42 -10.38
CA GLU A 48 -37.88 -18.70 -11.64
C GLU A 48 -38.45 -17.27 -11.61
N GLN A 49 -39.58 -17.04 -10.92
CA GLN A 49 -40.08 -15.67 -10.72
C GLN A 49 -39.12 -14.83 -9.87
N ALA A 50 -38.54 -15.43 -8.81
CA ALA A 50 -37.50 -14.77 -8.01
C ALA A 50 -36.30 -14.42 -8.89
N ARG A 51 -35.78 -15.39 -9.65
CA ARG A 51 -34.65 -15.18 -10.56
C ARG A 51 -34.90 -14.09 -11.59
N ALA A 52 -36.09 -14.03 -12.19
CA ALA A 52 -36.43 -13.01 -13.18
C ALA A 52 -36.36 -11.60 -12.57
N LYS A 53 -36.90 -11.40 -11.36
CA LYS A 53 -36.83 -10.13 -10.63
C LYS A 53 -35.40 -9.74 -10.25
N LEU A 54 -34.60 -10.71 -9.80
CA LEU A 54 -33.19 -10.46 -9.46
C LEU A 54 -32.37 -10.08 -10.70
N ARG A 55 -32.66 -10.67 -11.86
CA ARG A 55 -32.03 -10.26 -13.13
C ARG A 55 -32.39 -8.83 -13.50
N THR A 56 -33.63 -8.38 -13.28
CA THR A 56 -33.98 -6.96 -13.52
C THR A 56 -33.20 -6.02 -12.62
N LEU A 57 -32.94 -6.41 -11.37
CA LEU A 57 -32.10 -5.64 -10.46
C LEU A 57 -30.64 -5.61 -10.97
N GLN A 58 -30.09 -6.75 -11.38
CA GLN A 58 -28.72 -6.85 -11.90
C GLN A 58 -28.50 -6.09 -13.21
N LEU A 59 -29.54 -5.81 -14.00
CA LEU A 59 -29.40 -4.92 -15.17
C LEU A 59 -29.00 -3.49 -14.76
N ILE A 60 -29.46 -3.03 -13.60
CA ILE A 60 -29.20 -1.68 -13.08
C ILE A 60 -27.99 -1.69 -12.14
N TYR A 61 -27.89 -2.71 -11.28
CA TYR A 61 -26.81 -2.90 -10.32
C TYR A 61 -26.10 -4.25 -10.55
N PRO A 62 -25.22 -4.36 -11.56
CA PRO A 62 -24.62 -5.64 -11.96
C PRO A 62 -23.83 -6.35 -10.86
N LEU A 63 -23.25 -5.57 -9.94
CA LEU A 63 -22.43 -6.08 -8.84
C LEU A 63 -23.21 -6.30 -7.55
N ASN A 64 -24.55 -6.12 -7.55
CA ASN A 64 -25.34 -6.24 -6.33
C ASN A 64 -25.18 -7.62 -5.69
N GLN A 65 -24.68 -7.63 -4.46
CA GLN A 65 -24.31 -8.84 -3.75
C GLN A 65 -25.53 -9.65 -3.34
N ASP A 66 -26.57 -9.01 -2.79
CA ASP A 66 -27.76 -9.72 -2.30
C ASP A 66 -28.48 -10.47 -3.43
N ALA A 67 -28.59 -9.83 -4.60
CA ALA A 67 -29.17 -10.47 -5.77
C ALA A 67 -28.31 -11.62 -6.29
N SER A 68 -27.00 -11.42 -6.39
CA SER A 68 -26.07 -12.45 -6.87
C SER A 68 -26.06 -13.67 -5.94
N LEU A 69 -26.02 -13.46 -4.62
CA LEU A 69 -26.10 -14.53 -3.64
C LEU A 69 -27.45 -15.26 -3.69
N LEU A 70 -28.56 -14.54 -3.82
CA LEU A 70 -29.87 -15.16 -3.88
C LEU A 70 -30.05 -16.00 -5.15
N ILE A 71 -29.54 -15.55 -6.29
CA ILE A 71 -29.49 -16.35 -7.52
C ILE A 71 -28.67 -17.62 -7.30
N LEU A 72 -27.46 -17.52 -6.73
CA LEU A 72 -26.62 -18.71 -6.46
C LEU A 72 -27.31 -19.70 -5.50
N LYS A 73 -28.05 -19.20 -4.49
CA LYS A 73 -28.85 -20.04 -3.60
C LYS A 73 -30.01 -20.72 -4.33
N ILE A 74 -30.68 -20.02 -5.25
CA ILE A 74 -31.74 -20.59 -6.09
C ILE A 74 -31.16 -21.70 -6.96
N ASP A 75 -30.06 -21.44 -7.67
CA ASP A 75 -29.45 -22.42 -8.58
C ASP A 75 -29.02 -23.69 -7.81
N ARG A 76 -28.38 -23.52 -6.64
CA ARG A 76 -28.01 -24.65 -5.76
C ARG A 76 -29.22 -25.45 -5.28
N LEU A 77 -30.34 -24.78 -5.01
CA LEU A 77 -31.56 -25.42 -4.53
C LEU A 77 -32.26 -26.20 -5.65
N VAL A 78 -32.32 -25.64 -6.86
CA VAL A 78 -33.03 -26.22 -8.00
C VAL A 78 -32.30 -27.44 -8.56
N ASP A 79 -30.99 -27.31 -8.78
CA ASP A 79 -30.15 -28.37 -9.34
C ASP A 79 -28.74 -28.34 -8.70
N PRO A 80 -28.54 -29.08 -7.60
CA PRO A 80 -27.27 -29.10 -6.90
C PRO A 80 -26.10 -29.60 -7.77
N ASP A 81 -26.34 -30.55 -8.66
CA ASP A 81 -25.29 -31.16 -9.48
C ASP A 81 -24.82 -30.20 -10.57
N ALA A 82 -25.77 -29.59 -11.29
CA ALA A 82 -25.45 -28.54 -12.26
C ALA A 82 -24.81 -27.32 -11.58
N PHE A 83 -25.27 -26.97 -10.37
CA PHE A 83 -24.68 -25.90 -9.59
C PHE A 83 -23.21 -26.18 -9.26
N ASN A 84 -22.86 -27.39 -8.83
CA ASN A 84 -21.47 -27.73 -8.50
C ASN A 84 -20.55 -27.59 -9.72
N ALA A 85 -20.98 -28.03 -10.91
CA ALA A 85 -20.23 -27.86 -12.15
C ALA A 85 -20.07 -26.36 -12.52
N MET A 86 -21.16 -25.59 -12.43
CA MET A 86 -21.17 -24.16 -12.70
C MET A 86 -20.27 -23.38 -11.71
N PHE A 87 -20.27 -23.78 -10.43
CA PHE A 87 -19.46 -23.16 -9.37
C PHE A 87 -17.97 -23.26 -9.69
N GLU A 88 -17.50 -24.46 -10.04
CA GLU A 88 -16.11 -24.67 -10.45
C GLU A 88 -15.78 -23.87 -11.73
N GLN A 89 -16.65 -23.91 -12.73
CA GLN A 89 -16.46 -23.15 -13.98
C GLN A 89 -16.32 -21.65 -13.72
N LYS A 90 -17.16 -21.07 -12.85
CA LYS A 90 -17.08 -19.66 -12.47
C LYS A 90 -15.76 -19.31 -11.78
N ILE A 91 -15.25 -20.17 -10.89
CA ILE A 91 -13.93 -19.95 -10.26
C ILE A 91 -12.83 -19.91 -11.31
N GLN A 92 -12.84 -20.85 -12.27
CA GLN A 92 -11.82 -20.87 -13.32
C GLN A 92 -11.94 -19.68 -14.28
N ALA A 93 -13.16 -19.27 -14.64
CA ALA A 93 -13.39 -18.07 -15.42
C ALA A 93 -12.86 -16.83 -14.69
N ALA A 94 -13.24 -16.63 -13.42
CA ALA A 94 -12.81 -15.49 -12.63
C ALA A 94 -11.28 -15.41 -12.45
N ARG A 95 -10.59 -16.56 -12.35
CA ARG A 95 -9.11 -16.64 -12.32
C ARG A 95 -8.45 -16.05 -13.57
N VAL A 96 -9.11 -16.09 -14.71
CA VAL A 96 -8.59 -15.50 -15.95
C VAL A 96 -9.08 -14.06 -16.08
N GLU A 97 -10.36 -13.84 -15.82
CA GLU A 97 -11.03 -12.56 -16.08
C GLU A 97 -10.60 -11.44 -15.13
N TYR A 98 -10.15 -11.74 -13.90
CA TYR A 98 -9.70 -10.70 -12.97
C TYR A 98 -8.48 -9.90 -13.48
N LYS A 99 -7.73 -10.48 -14.42
CA LYS A 99 -6.57 -9.85 -15.06
C LYS A 99 -6.95 -8.86 -16.16
N ASN A 100 -8.19 -8.93 -16.66
CA ASN A 100 -8.70 -7.98 -17.63
C ASN A 100 -9.29 -6.77 -16.89
N PRO A 101 -8.76 -5.55 -17.06
CA PRO A 101 -9.27 -4.36 -16.38
C PRO A 101 -10.79 -4.14 -16.53
N ALA A 102 -11.36 -4.48 -17.68
CA ALA A 102 -12.80 -4.32 -17.93
C ALA A 102 -13.67 -5.31 -17.14
N LYS A 103 -13.13 -6.48 -16.79
CA LYS A 103 -13.85 -7.54 -16.05
C LYS A 103 -13.38 -7.69 -14.61
N GLN A 104 -12.31 -7.00 -14.22
CA GLN A 104 -11.63 -7.15 -12.93
C GLN A 104 -12.58 -7.04 -11.74
N ASN A 105 -13.43 -6.01 -11.73
CA ASN A 105 -14.38 -5.79 -10.64
C ASN A 105 -15.46 -6.88 -10.57
N GLN A 106 -15.98 -7.32 -11.72
CA GLN A 106 -16.97 -8.39 -11.78
C GLN A 106 -16.37 -9.74 -11.34
N ALA A 107 -15.22 -10.11 -11.89
CA ALA A 107 -14.55 -11.37 -11.57
C ALA A 107 -14.17 -11.44 -10.08
N TYR A 108 -13.69 -10.33 -9.51
CA TYR A 108 -13.43 -10.25 -8.07
C TYR A 108 -14.71 -10.34 -7.26
N ALA A 109 -15.78 -9.66 -7.68
CA ALA A 109 -17.07 -9.70 -7.00
C ALA A 109 -17.68 -11.10 -6.98
N ASP A 110 -17.64 -11.81 -8.12
CA ASP A 110 -18.11 -13.18 -8.27
C ASP A 110 -17.38 -14.12 -7.29
N LEU A 111 -16.05 -13.98 -7.17
CA LEU A 111 -15.27 -14.80 -6.23
C LEU A 111 -15.69 -14.59 -4.77
N LEU A 112 -15.94 -13.34 -4.37
CA LEU A 112 -16.43 -13.03 -3.02
C LEU A 112 -17.81 -13.66 -2.77
N ASP A 113 -18.70 -13.61 -3.76
CA ASP A 113 -20.04 -14.20 -3.66
C ASP A 113 -19.98 -15.73 -3.57
N LEU A 114 -19.14 -16.36 -4.39
CA LEU A 114 -18.88 -17.81 -4.34
C LEU A 114 -18.32 -18.23 -2.98
N GLN A 115 -17.39 -17.45 -2.40
CA GLN A 115 -16.83 -17.70 -1.07
C GLN A 115 -17.88 -17.59 0.03
N GLN A 116 -18.89 -16.72 -0.12
CA GLN A 116 -19.99 -16.63 0.83
C GLN A 116 -20.96 -17.81 0.70
N ILE A 117 -21.15 -18.36 -0.50
CA ILE A 117 -22.00 -19.54 -0.72
C ILE A 117 -21.34 -20.83 -0.21
N ASN A 118 -20.04 -20.98 -0.44
CA ASN A 118 -19.26 -22.11 0.07
C ASN A 118 -17.92 -21.64 0.64
N PRO A 119 -17.89 -21.26 1.94
CA PRO A 119 -16.68 -20.77 2.58
C PRO A 119 -15.54 -21.79 2.65
N ASN A 120 -15.88 -23.07 2.59
CA ASN A 120 -14.95 -24.19 2.74
C ASN A 120 -14.47 -24.75 1.39
N TYR A 121 -14.79 -24.09 0.26
CA TYR A 121 -14.31 -24.55 -1.04
C TYR A 121 -12.78 -24.49 -1.11
N LYS A 122 -12.17 -25.64 -1.38
CA LYS A 122 -10.71 -25.80 -1.31
C LYS A 122 -10.01 -24.82 -2.26
N GLY A 123 -9.15 -23.98 -1.69
CA GLY A 123 -8.31 -23.05 -2.43
C GLY A 123 -8.99 -21.74 -2.86
N LEU A 124 -10.30 -21.56 -2.66
CA LEU A 124 -11.00 -20.32 -3.02
C LEU A 124 -10.55 -19.15 -2.14
N ALA A 125 -10.51 -19.34 -0.82
CA ALA A 125 -10.04 -18.31 0.11
C ALA A 125 -8.59 -17.86 -0.21
N SER A 126 -7.70 -18.82 -0.50
CA SER A 126 -6.32 -18.52 -0.89
C SER A 126 -6.24 -17.79 -2.23
N LEU A 127 -7.08 -18.15 -3.20
CA LEU A 127 -7.19 -17.45 -4.48
C LEU A 127 -7.61 -15.99 -4.29
N ILE A 128 -8.68 -15.75 -3.53
CA ILE A 128 -9.18 -14.41 -3.21
C ILE A 128 -8.09 -13.60 -2.53
N LEU A 129 -7.43 -14.18 -1.52
CA LEU A 129 -6.37 -13.50 -0.79
C LEU A 129 -5.20 -13.08 -1.70
N ASN A 130 -4.79 -13.95 -2.62
CA ASN A 130 -3.75 -13.63 -3.59
C ASN A 130 -4.19 -12.50 -4.53
N ILE A 131 -5.43 -12.53 -5.02
CA ILE A 131 -6.00 -11.47 -5.84
C ILE A 131 -6.06 -10.16 -5.05
N GLU A 132 -6.49 -10.17 -3.79
CA GLU A 132 -6.50 -8.99 -2.93
C GLU A 132 -5.11 -8.36 -2.76
N TYR A 133 -4.05 -9.17 -2.72
CA TYR A 133 -2.67 -8.68 -2.75
C TYR A 133 -2.29 -8.07 -4.10
N GLU A 134 -2.65 -8.71 -5.20
CA GLU A 134 -2.35 -8.22 -6.56
C GLU A 134 -3.10 -6.92 -6.89
N LEU A 135 -4.34 -6.79 -6.41
CA LEU A 135 -5.15 -5.58 -6.53
C LEU A 135 -4.76 -4.49 -5.54
N GLY A 136 -3.83 -4.76 -4.61
CA GLY A 136 -3.42 -3.83 -3.56
C GLY A 136 -4.52 -3.55 -2.52
N ILE A 137 -5.57 -4.37 -2.47
CA ILE A 137 -6.66 -4.28 -1.48
C ILE A 137 -6.14 -4.68 -0.09
N LYS A 138 -5.29 -5.70 -0.04
CA LYS A 138 -4.55 -6.09 1.17
C LYS A 138 -3.06 -5.93 0.93
N GLN A 139 -2.33 -5.56 1.97
CA GLN A 139 -0.88 -5.66 1.95
C GLN A 139 -0.50 -7.10 2.28
N LYS A 140 0.45 -7.68 1.54
CA LYS A 140 1.04 -8.97 1.92
C LYS A 140 1.55 -8.84 3.35
N PRO A 141 1.12 -9.73 4.28
CA PRO A 141 1.67 -9.76 5.62
C PRO A 141 3.19 -9.76 5.51
N VAL A 142 3.83 -8.80 6.16
CA VAL A 142 5.27 -8.85 6.34
C VAL A 142 5.53 -10.15 7.09
N ASP A 143 6.16 -11.12 6.42
CA ASP A 143 6.56 -12.38 7.05
C ASP A 143 7.25 -12.06 8.39
N ASN A 144 6.93 -12.78 9.46
CA ASN A 144 7.57 -12.58 10.77
C ASN A 144 9.10 -12.60 10.63
N SER A 145 9.63 -13.42 9.70
CA SER A 145 11.06 -13.43 9.37
C SER A 145 11.54 -12.07 8.81
N SER A 146 10.80 -11.46 7.90
CA SER A 146 11.06 -10.14 7.31
C SER A 146 10.91 -9.02 8.34
N LYS A 147 9.98 -9.13 9.29
CA LYS A 147 9.83 -8.19 10.40
C LYS A 147 11.04 -8.25 11.33
N THR A 148 11.44 -9.45 11.77
CA THR A 148 12.63 -9.66 12.60
C THR A 148 13.90 -9.21 11.88
N ARG A 149 14.04 -9.53 10.58
CA ARG A 149 15.18 -9.10 9.78
C ARG A 149 15.23 -7.58 9.62
N SER A 150 14.09 -6.93 9.39
CA SER A 150 13.96 -5.48 9.37
C SER A 150 14.37 -4.84 10.70
N GLN A 151 13.95 -5.41 11.84
CA GLN A 151 14.36 -4.97 13.17
C GLN A 151 15.87 -5.11 13.38
N ASN A 152 16.45 -6.28 13.05
CA ASN A 152 17.89 -6.53 13.17
C ASN A 152 18.73 -5.58 12.31
N LEU A 153 18.29 -5.26 11.08
CA LEU A 153 18.94 -4.29 10.21
C LEU A 153 18.86 -2.87 10.79
N THR A 154 17.72 -2.50 11.38
CA THR A 154 17.52 -1.22 12.06
C THR A 154 18.45 -1.06 13.25
N GLU A 155 18.63 -2.12 14.04
CA GLU A 155 19.57 -2.14 15.17
C GLU A 155 21.02 -2.04 14.72
N GLN A 156 21.41 -2.75 13.67
CA GLN A 156 22.75 -2.66 13.08
C GLN A 156 23.06 -1.24 12.59
N ALA A 157 22.11 -0.62 11.87
CA ALA A 157 22.23 0.75 11.42
C ALA A 157 22.37 1.74 12.60
N ARG A 158 21.63 1.50 13.69
CA ARG A 158 21.72 2.32 14.91
C ARG A 158 23.09 2.20 15.58
N LYS A 159 23.61 0.99 15.73
CA LYS A 159 24.97 0.76 16.28
C LYS A 159 26.01 1.47 15.43
N LEU A 160 25.92 1.33 14.10
CA LEU A 160 26.82 1.97 13.16
C LEU A 160 26.74 3.51 13.22
N TYR A 161 25.53 4.07 13.31
CA TYR A 161 25.33 5.51 13.49
C TYR A 161 25.99 6.03 14.77
N ASN A 162 25.79 5.33 15.88
CA ASN A 162 26.34 5.72 17.18
C ASN A 162 27.87 5.63 17.20
N SER A 163 28.46 4.64 16.54
CA SER A 163 29.93 4.47 16.48
C SER A 163 30.60 5.29 15.36
N ALA A 164 29.83 5.85 14.43
CA ALA A 164 30.37 6.53 13.26
C ALA A 164 31.09 7.85 13.59
N ASN A 165 30.80 8.50 14.73
CA ASN A 165 31.33 9.82 15.08
C ASN A 165 31.23 10.85 13.92
N GLY A 166 30.15 10.77 13.14
CA GLY A 166 29.92 11.66 11.99
C GLY A 166 30.73 11.34 10.73
N ASN A 167 31.35 10.16 10.63
CA ASN A 167 32.01 9.64 9.43
C ASN A 167 30.98 9.35 8.32
N GLU A 168 31.06 10.09 7.22
CA GLU A 168 30.10 10.06 6.12
C GLU A 168 29.95 8.66 5.49
N ASN A 169 31.03 7.90 5.34
CA ASN A 169 30.98 6.55 4.76
C ASN A 169 30.23 5.58 5.68
N SER A 170 30.38 5.72 7.00
CA SER A 170 29.64 4.92 7.97
C SER A 170 28.16 5.32 8.01
N LEU A 171 27.84 6.60 7.86
CA LEU A 171 26.47 7.10 7.76
C LEU A 171 25.77 6.61 6.48
N LYS A 172 26.46 6.62 5.32
CA LYS A 172 25.93 6.06 4.06
C LYS A 172 25.63 4.56 4.17
N ARG A 173 26.51 3.79 4.82
CA ARG A 173 26.28 2.36 5.11
C ARG A 173 25.08 2.15 6.04
N ALA A 174 24.89 3.01 7.04
CA ALA A 174 23.73 2.94 7.93
C ALA A 174 22.42 3.21 7.16
N VAL A 175 22.41 4.19 6.24
CA VAL A 175 21.26 4.45 5.36
C VAL A 175 20.94 3.24 4.49
N ALA A 176 21.94 2.59 3.88
CA ALA A 176 21.72 1.40 3.06
C ALA A 176 21.08 0.23 3.84
N LEU A 177 21.48 0.03 5.11
CA LEU A 177 20.86 -0.96 5.99
C LEU A 177 19.39 -0.60 6.30
N LEU A 178 19.09 0.68 6.47
CA LEU A 178 17.73 1.17 6.73
C LEU A 178 16.83 1.08 5.50
N ASP A 179 17.36 1.30 4.30
CA ASP A 179 16.63 1.08 3.04
C ASP A 179 16.22 -0.38 2.89
N GLN A 180 17.12 -1.31 3.22
CA GLN A 180 16.80 -2.74 3.23
C GLN A 180 15.77 -3.07 4.32
N ALA A 181 15.88 -2.48 5.51
CA ALA A 181 14.91 -2.67 6.59
C ALA A 181 13.50 -2.20 6.20
N ILE A 182 13.39 -1.03 5.56
CA ILE A 182 12.12 -0.45 5.10
C ILE A 182 11.55 -1.26 3.92
N SER A 183 12.40 -1.75 3.02
CA SER A 183 11.97 -2.64 1.93
C SER A 183 11.37 -3.95 2.45
N LEU A 184 11.96 -4.52 3.51
CA LEU A 184 11.45 -5.74 4.15
C LEU A 184 10.19 -5.51 5.00
N ASN A 185 10.07 -4.33 5.63
CA ASN A 185 8.92 -3.95 6.42
C ASN A 185 8.65 -2.44 6.27
N PRO A 186 7.78 -2.04 5.33
CA PRO A 186 7.44 -0.63 5.11
C PRO A 186 6.84 0.07 6.34
N ASN A 187 6.31 -0.69 7.30
CA ASN A 187 5.71 -0.18 8.53
C ASN A 187 6.72 -0.06 9.70
N ASN A 188 8.02 -0.29 9.47
CA ASN A 188 9.05 -0.11 10.48
C ASN A 188 9.38 1.39 10.69
N SER A 189 8.56 2.06 11.48
CA SER A 189 8.72 3.49 11.79
C SER A 189 10.08 3.84 12.39
N ALA A 190 10.66 2.96 13.21
CA ALA A 190 11.98 3.16 13.79
C ALA A 190 13.09 3.23 12.73
N ALA A 191 12.97 2.45 11.64
CA ALA A 191 13.90 2.52 10.53
C ALA A 191 13.77 3.83 9.74
N THR A 192 12.53 4.25 9.44
CA THR A 192 12.25 5.52 8.74
C THR A 192 12.77 6.71 9.53
N THR A 193 12.41 6.82 10.81
CA THR A 193 12.86 7.94 11.67
C THR A 193 14.38 8.00 11.81
N LEU A 194 15.05 6.85 11.94
CA LEU A 194 16.51 6.81 12.02
C LEU A 194 17.16 7.21 10.69
N LYS A 195 16.59 6.79 9.56
CA LYS A 195 17.07 7.17 8.23
C LYS A 195 16.97 8.68 8.03
N ASP A 196 15.82 9.27 8.35
CA ASP A 196 15.61 10.72 8.26
C ASP A 196 16.64 11.46 9.12
N ARG A 197 16.84 11.05 10.38
CA ARG A 197 17.84 11.66 11.27
C ARG A 197 19.26 11.57 10.71
N ILE A 198 19.64 10.42 10.14
CA ILE A 198 20.96 10.24 9.52
C ILE A 198 21.09 11.12 8.28
N GLN A 199 20.06 11.19 7.43
CA GLN A 199 20.05 12.03 6.24
C GLN A 199 20.09 13.51 6.61
N THR A 200 19.42 13.95 7.67
CA THR A 200 19.59 15.30 8.24
C THR A 200 20.98 15.49 8.83
N SER A 201 21.64 14.46 9.38
CA SER A 201 23.03 14.58 9.86
C SER A 201 24.04 14.68 8.69
N ILE A 202 23.74 14.05 7.55
CA ILE A 202 24.53 14.13 6.31
C ILE A 202 24.27 15.49 5.62
N GLY A 203 23.00 15.87 5.42
CA GLY A 203 22.58 17.10 4.74
C GLY A 203 22.67 18.35 5.61
N GLY A 204 22.58 18.22 6.93
CA GLY A 204 22.72 19.31 7.91
C GLY A 204 24.17 19.67 8.26
N LYS A 205 25.15 18.91 7.74
CA LYS A 205 26.56 19.34 7.68
C LYS A 205 26.86 20.27 6.48
N ALA A 206 25.84 20.66 5.72
CA ALA A 206 25.92 21.65 4.65
C ALA A 206 25.19 22.96 5.00
N THR A 207 25.32 23.48 6.22
CA THR A 207 25.13 24.92 6.41
C THR A 207 26.31 25.63 5.74
N GLU A 208 26.10 26.07 4.50
CA GLU A 208 27.00 26.96 3.74
C GLU A 208 27.22 28.34 4.43
N ILE A 209 26.51 28.60 5.53
CA ILE A 209 26.49 29.86 6.27
C ILE A 209 27.48 29.74 7.44
N LEU A 210 28.51 30.59 7.45
CA LEU A 210 29.42 30.75 8.58
C LEU A 210 28.64 31.31 9.78
N SER A 211 29.04 30.95 11.00
CA SER A 211 28.54 31.64 12.18
C SER A 211 28.89 33.13 12.10
N ALA A 212 28.17 34.02 12.79
CA ALA A 212 28.46 35.45 12.76
C ALA A 212 29.92 35.78 13.15
N GLN A 213 30.49 35.00 14.07
CA GLN A 213 31.89 35.10 14.50
C GLN A 213 32.88 34.57 13.45
N ASP A 214 32.55 33.47 12.78
CA ASP A 214 33.37 32.93 11.69
C ASP A 214 33.32 33.80 10.44
N GLU A 215 32.19 34.46 10.17
CA GLU A 215 32.05 35.43 9.07
C GLU A 215 32.91 36.67 9.35
N GLN A 216 32.98 37.16 10.59
CA GLN A 216 33.91 38.24 10.96
C GLN A 216 35.38 37.84 10.76
N SER A 217 35.74 36.64 11.18
CA SER A 217 37.09 36.09 11.00
C SER A 217 37.44 35.90 9.52
N TYR A 218 36.46 35.51 8.70
CA TYR A 218 36.60 35.42 7.25
C TYR A 218 36.85 36.79 6.62
N GLN A 219 36.10 37.82 7.02
CA GLN A 219 36.32 39.19 6.52
C GLN A 219 37.70 39.73 6.92
N LEU A 220 38.17 39.44 8.15
CA LEU A 220 39.52 39.78 8.59
C LEU A 220 40.59 39.10 7.73
N ALA A 221 40.44 37.82 7.43
CA ALA A 221 41.36 37.12 6.54
C ALA A 221 41.43 37.72 5.13
N VAL A 222 40.30 38.16 4.58
CA VAL A 222 40.24 38.86 3.29
C VAL A 222 40.95 40.22 3.36
N GLN A 223 40.79 40.97 4.45
CA GLN A 223 41.48 42.25 4.64
C GLN A 223 42.99 42.09 4.74
N GLU A 224 43.47 41.11 5.51
CA GLU A 224 44.90 40.82 5.64
C GLU A 224 45.52 40.37 4.30
N MET A 225 44.80 39.57 3.52
CA MET A 225 45.21 39.21 2.15
C MET A 225 45.34 40.46 1.26
N ASN A 226 44.35 41.35 1.27
CA ASN A 226 44.37 42.57 0.45
C ASN A 226 45.46 43.57 0.88
N ARG A 227 45.88 43.54 2.16
CA ARG A 227 46.99 44.34 2.69
C ARG A 227 48.37 43.76 2.38
N GLY A 228 48.44 42.56 1.78
CA GLY A 228 49.70 41.85 1.50
C GLY A 228 50.22 41.03 2.68
N ASN A 229 49.48 40.91 3.77
CA ASN A 229 49.85 40.11 4.95
C ASN A 229 49.47 38.63 4.75
N ILE A 230 50.06 38.00 3.75
CA ILE A 230 49.65 36.67 3.26
C ILE A 230 49.77 35.56 4.33
N ILE A 231 50.79 35.62 5.18
CA ILE A 231 51.00 34.63 6.27
C ILE A 231 49.86 34.70 7.31
N ASN A 232 49.47 35.91 7.74
CA ASN A 232 48.39 36.10 8.70
C ASN A 232 47.03 35.70 8.10
N ALA A 233 46.79 36.07 6.84
CA ALA A 233 45.61 35.65 6.11
C ALA A 233 45.51 34.12 6.01
N ASN A 234 46.63 33.43 5.74
CA ASN A 234 46.68 31.97 5.66
C ASN A 234 46.34 31.31 7.01
N ASN A 235 46.92 31.81 8.11
CA ASN A 235 46.66 31.26 9.45
C ASN A 235 45.17 31.38 9.83
N LEU A 236 44.57 32.55 9.61
CA LEU A 236 43.14 32.78 9.87
C LEU A 236 42.25 31.85 9.03
N VAL A 237 42.62 31.59 7.78
CA VAL A 237 41.83 30.72 6.89
C VAL A 237 41.99 29.24 7.23
N GLU A 238 43.18 28.77 7.63
CA GLU A 238 43.36 27.39 8.07
C GLU A 238 42.62 27.12 9.39
N ASP A 239 42.59 28.08 10.32
CA ASP A 239 41.79 28.00 11.55
C ASP A 239 40.28 27.90 11.25
N LEU A 240 39.81 28.69 10.28
CA LEU A 240 38.42 28.63 9.83
C LEU A 240 38.10 27.31 9.13
N ILE A 241 39.03 26.75 8.36
CA ILE A 241 38.87 25.47 7.66
C ILE A 241 38.93 24.29 8.63
N ALA A 242 39.72 24.36 9.70
CA ALA A 242 39.74 23.34 10.74
C ALA A 242 38.34 23.19 11.39
N LYS A 243 37.61 24.29 11.54
CA LYS A 243 36.26 24.33 12.12
C LYS A 243 35.15 24.10 11.10
N ASN A 244 35.30 24.63 9.88
CA ASN A 244 34.26 24.72 8.86
C ASN A 244 34.72 24.14 7.50
N GLY A 245 35.45 23.02 7.52
CA GLY A 245 36.25 22.52 6.39
C GLY A 245 35.50 22.15 5.10
N GLN A 246 34.16 22.12 5.12
CA GLN A 246 33.31 21.92 3.93
C GLN A 246 32.81 23.24 3.31
N ASN A 247 33.10 24.41 3.90
CA ASN A 247 32.63 25.69 3.39
C ASN A 247 33.36 26.09 2.09
N LYS A 248 32.58 26.29 1.02
CA LYS A 248 33.08 26.62 -0.32
C LYS A 248 33.82 27.97 -0.35
N LYS A 249 33.35 28.99 0.38
CA LYS A 249 34.01 30.31 0.44
C LYS A 249 35.40 30.22 1.07
N LEU A 250 35.53 29.44 2.15
CA LEU A 250 36.82 29.24 2.82
C LEU A 250 37.84 28.51 1.93
N ARG A 251 37.40 27.48 1.20
CA ARG A 251 38.27 26.75 0.26
C ARG A 251 38.75 27.64 -0.89
N GLN A 252 37.87 28.48 -1.43
CA GLN A 252 38.23 29.45 -2.48
C GLN A 252 39.21 30.50 -1.97
N LEU A 253 38.99 31.05 -0.77
CA LEU A 253 39.90 32.01 -0.17
C LEU A 253 41.29 31.39 0.10
N ARG A 254 41.33 30.16 0.64
CA ARG A 254 42.58 29.42 0.84
C ARG A 254 43.36 29.24 -0.47
N GLN A 255 42.67 28.89 -1.55
CA GLN A 255 43.30 28.71 -2.85
C GLN A 255 43.92 30.02 -3.37
N ARG A 256 43.24 31.15 -3.17
CA ARG A 256 43.75 32.49 -3.56
C ARG A 256 44.97 32.89 -2.74
N ILE A 257 44.94 32.71 -1.43
CA ILE A 257 46.07 33.04 -0.53
C ILE A 257 47.28 32.19 -0.87
N ARG A 258 47.09 30.88 -1.11
CA ARG A 258 48.18 29.98 -1.50
C ARG A 258 48.79 30.29 -2.87
N ALA A 259 48.05 30.94 -3.76
CA ALA A 259 48.57 31.39 -5.05
C ALA A 259 49.40 32.69 -4.95
N LEU A 260 49.34 33.37 -3.80
CA LEU A 260 50.05 34.63 -3.51
C LEU A 260 51.25 34.44 -2.56
N MET A 261 51.49 33.21 -2.09
CA MET A 261 52.70 32.81 -1.37
C MET A 261 53.76 32.33 -2.34
#